data_AF-A0A7R9JJG3-F1
#
_entry.id   AF-A0A7R9JJG3-F1
#
_cell.length_a   1.000
_cell.length_b   1.000
_cell.length_c   1.000
_cell.angle_alpha   90.00
_cell.angle_beta   90.00
_cell.angle_gamma   90.00
#
_symmetry.space_group_name_H-M   'P 1'
#
loop_
_entity.id
_entity.type
_entity.pdbx_description
1 polymer ?
#
loop_
_entity_poly.entity_id
_entity_poly.type
_entity_poly.pdbx_seq_one_letter_code
_entity_poly.pdbx_strand_id
1 'polypeptide(L)' 'MLEPPLPVLVAGQLNNISNVLPSSPILSQLEDIHPETFCSGNDSTLKECLHVIKIPLGAVVEFLLVDHSELKNYL' A
#
# COMPACT_ATOMS: atom_id res chain seq x y z
N MET A 1 5.53 -19.92 -32.89
CA MET A 1 6.27 -19.41 -31.73
C MET A 1 5.22 -19.05 -30.70
N LEU A 2 5.24 -19.68 -29.52
CA LEU A 2 4.30 -19.37 -28.45
C LEU A 2 4.67 -17.99 -27.91
N GLU A 3 3.73 -17.06 -27.94
CA GLU A 3 3.86 -15.78 -27.25
C GLU A 3 3.97 -16.08 -25.75
N PRO A 4 5.01 -15.59 -25.06
CA PRO A 4 5.10 -15.80 -23.62
C PRO A 4 3.86 -15.20 -22.94
N PRO A 5 3.27 -15.89 -21.95
CA PRO A 5 2.15 -15.32 -21.22
C PRO A 5 2.55 -13.94 -20.69
N LEU A 6 1.66 -12.96 -20.83
CA LEU A 6 1.82 -11.63 -20.27
C LEU A 6 2.34 -11.74 -18.83
N PRO A 7 3.30 -10.89 -18.41
CA PRO A 7 3.78 -10.91 -17.04
C PRO A 7 2.59 -10.72 -16.11
N VAL A 8 2.29 -11.75 -15.32
CA VAL A 8 1.26 -11.68 -14.29
C VAL A 8 1.82 -10.79 -13.19
N LEU A 9 1.33 -9.55 -13.14
CA LEU A 9 1.72 -8.59 -12.12
C LEU A 9 1.08 -9.04 -10.79
N VAL A 10 1.88 -9.62 -9.91
CA VAL A 10 1.48 -10.00 -8.56
C VAL A 10 1.96 -8.92 -7.61
N ALA A 11 1.03 -8.17 -7.04
CA ALA A 11 1.30 -7.16 -6.03
C ALA A 11 0.63 -7.56 -4.71
N GLY A 12 1.35 -7.40 -3.60
CA GLY A 12 0.74 -7.45 -2.27
C GLY A 12 -0.02 -6.17 -1.99
N GLN A 13 -1.19 -6.28 -1.36
CA GLN A 13 -2.01 -5.12 -1.01
C GLN A 13 -2.42 -5.14 0.46
N LEU A 14 -2.51 -3.96 1.06
CA LEU A 14 -3.15 -3.72 2.36
C LEU A 14 -4.18 -2.61 2.17
N ASN A 15 -5.43 -2.83 2.57
CA ASN A 15 -6.52 -1.85 2.41
C ASN A 15 -6.60 -1.24 0.99
N ASN A 16 -6.54 -2.08 -0.05
CA ASN A 16 -6.51 -1.66 -1.46
C ASN A 16 -5.31 -0.78 -1.85
N ILE A 17 -4.22 -0.79 -1.07
CA ILE A 17 -2.99 -0.07 -1.41
C ILE A 17 -1.85 -1.06 -1.64
N SER A 18 -1.21 -0.95 -2.80
CA SER A 18 0.10 -1.52 -3.08
C SER A 18 1.15 -0.44 -2.82
N ASN A 19 2.03 -0.67 -1.84
CA ASN A 19 2.95 0.37 -1.37
C ASN A 19 4.11 0.54 -2.35
N VAL A 20 4.38 1.78 -2.77
CA VAL A 20 5.50 2.13 -3.65
C VAL A 20 6.50 2.99 -2.89
N LEU A 21 7.76 2.55 -2.85
CA LEU A 21 8.82 3.31 -2.23
C LEU A 21 9.20 4.52 -3.09
N PRO A 22 9.33 5.72 -2.49
CA PRO A 22 9.77 6.91 -3.19
C PRO A 22 11.27 6.84 -3.51
N SER A 23 11.73 7.72 -4.41
CA SER A 23 13.16 7.87 -4.72
C SER A 23 13.99 8.41 -3.56
N SER A 24 13.38 9.19 -2.66
CA SER A 24 14.06 9.83 -1.52
C SER A 24 13.71 9.10 -0.21
N PRO A 25 14.66 8.87 0.73
CA PRO A 25 14.38 8.20 2.00
C PRO A 25 13.40 9.00 2.87
N ILE A 26 12.29 8.36 3.25
CA ILE A 26 11.16 8.97 4.00
C ILE A 26 11.61 9.54 5.35
N LEU A 27 12.61 8.94 6.00
CA LEU A 27 13.02 9.36 7.35
C LEU A 27 13.87 10.63 7.37
N SER A 28 14.79 10.79 6.41
CA SER A 28 15.77 11.89 6.40
C SER A 28 15.48 12.97 5.36
N GLN A 29 14.64 12.68 4.36
CA GLN A 29 14.39 13.52 3.18
C GLN A 29 12.89 13.56 2.83
N LEU A 30 12.03 13.60 3.84
CA LEU A 30 10.58 13.62 3.65
C LEU A 30 10.11 14.78 2.76
N GLU A 31 10.76 15.94 2.90
CA GLU A 31 10.44 17.18 2.18
C GLU A 31 10.73 17.09 0.68
N ASP A 32 11.60 16.16 0.27
CA ASP A 32 11.96 15.93 -1.14
C ASP A 32 10.95 15.03 -1.87
N ILE A 33 9.98 14.45 -1.16
CA ILE A 33 8.98 13.55 -1.72
C ILE A 33 7.77 14.37 -2.19
N HIS A 34 7.40 14.21 -3.46
CA HIS A 34 6.27 14.94 -4.03
C HIS A 34 4.95 14.57 -3.31
N PRO A 35 4.08 15.54 -2.95
CA PRO A 35 2.85 15.28 -2.21
C PRO A 35 1.91 14.26 -2.87
N GLU A 36 1.86 14.25 -4.21
CA GLU A 36 1.06 13.30 -5.00
C GLU A 36 1.51 11.84 -4.88
N THR A 37 2.72 11.59 -4.38
CA THR A 37 3.20 10.23 -4.12
C THR A 37 2.44 9.62 -2.92
N PHE A 38 1.89 10.44 -2.04
CA PHE A 38 1.18 9.97 -0.84
C PHE A 38 -0.29 9.69 -1.11
N CYS A 39 -0.85 8.72 -0.39
CA CYS A 39 -2.28 8.40 -0.44
C CYS A 39 -2.90 8.22 0.94
N SER A 40 -4.19 8.52 1.02
CA SER A 40 -5.03 8.29 2.20
C SER A 40 -5.58 6.87 2.15
N GLY A 41 -5.59 6.16 3.28
CA GLY A 41 -5.96 4.73 3.38
C GLY A 41 -7.44 4.39 3.16
N ASN A 42 -8.16 5.21 2.39
CA ASN A 42 -9.59 5.14 2.16
C ASN A 42 -9.95 4.99 0.66
N ASP A 43 -9.00 4.57 -0.17
CA ASP A 43 -9.23 4.36 -1.59
C ASP A 43 -10.20 3.19 -1.83
N SER A 44 -11.24 3.44 -2.63
CA SER A 44 -12.26 2.43 -2.99
C SER A 44 -11.77 1.43 -4.04
N THR A 45 -10.64 1.72 -4.67
CA THR A 45 -10.00 0.91 -5.72
C THR A 45 -8.53 0.71 -5.41
N LEU A 46 -7.93 -0.34 -5.98
CA LEU A 46 -6.49 -0.57 -5.87
C LEU A 46 -5.70 0.67 -6.29
N LYS A 47 -4.78 1.12 -5.45
CA LYS A 47 -3.89 2.25 -5.72
C LYS A 47 -2.43 1.90 -5.42
N GLU A 48 -1.54 2.35 -6.30
CA GLU A 48 -0.10 2.27 -6.11
C GLU A 48 0.40 3.62 -5.63
N CYS A 49 0.88 3.69 -4.39
CA CYS A 49 1.26 4.93 -3.74
C CYS A 49 2.09 4.68 -2.48
N LEU A 50 2.70 5.74 -1.96
CA LEU A 50 3.32 5.73 -0.65
C LEU A 50 2.27 5.97 0.44
N HIS A 51 1.94 4.93 1.20
CA HIS A 51 1.02 5.07 2.34
C HIS A 51 1.79 5.21 3.65
N VAL A 52 1.55 6.31 4.38
CA VAL A 52 2.19 6.62 5.66
C VAL A 52 1.11 6.82 6.73
N ILE A 53 1.16 5.99 7.78
CA ILE A 53 0.28 6.12 8.95
C ILE A 53 0.99 6.98 9.99
N LYS A 54 0.43 8.15 10.29
CA LYS A 54 0.96 9.06 11.32
C LYS A 54 0.41 8.68 12.68
N ILE A 55 1.28 8.31 13.61
CA ILE A 55 0.93 7.90 14.97
C ILE A 55 1.46 8.94 15.96
N PRO A 56 0.63 9.50 16.86
CA PRO A 56 1.09 10.43 17.89
C PRO A 56 2.10 9.78 18.84
N LEU A 57 3.06 10.56 19.33
CA LEU A 57 4.02 10.09 20.32
C LEU A 57 3.30 9.64 21.60
N GLY A 58 3.62 8.43 22.06
CA GLY A 58 3.02 7.84 23.27
C GLY A 58 1.64 7.21 23.07
N ALA A 59 1.10 7.19 21.84
CA ALA A 59 -0.15 6.50 21.57
C ALA A 59 0.01 4.97 21.69
N VAL A 60 -0.97 4.33 22.33
CA VAL A 60 -1.15 2.87 22.25
C VAL A 60 -2.01 2.58 21.03
N VAL A 61 -1.54 1.69 20.15
CA VAL A 61 -2.21 1.34 18.90
C VAL A 61 -2.37 -0.18 18.77
N GLU A 62 -3.43 -0.60 18.10
CA GLU A 62 -3.70 -2.00 17.74
C GLU A 62 -3.69 -2.14 16.22
N PHE A 63 -3.09 -3.22 15.73
CA PHE A 63 -3.15 -3.61 14.32
C PHE A 63 -4.03 -4.85 14.18
N LEU A 64 -5.11 -4.74 13.42
CA LEU A 64 -5.90 -5.88 12.99
C LEU A 64 -5.51 -6.22 11.54
N LEU A 65 -4.91 -7.38 11.34
CA LEU A 65 -4.59 -7.90 10.02
C LEU A 65 -5.64 -8.93 9.61
N VAL A 66 -6.33 -8.68 8.50
CA VAL A 66 -7.37 -9.56 7.97
C VAL A 66 -6.93 -10.05 6.59
N ASP A 67 -6.89 -11.37 6.42
CA ASP A 67 -6.67 -11.97 5.11
C ASP A 67 -7.99 -12.02 4.32
N HIS A 68 -8.03 -11.33 3.18
CA HIS A 68 -9.20 -11.29 2.30
C HIS A 68 -9.29 -12.49 1.33
N SER A 69 -8.26 -13.33 1.25
CA SER A 69 -8.28 -14.51 0.38
C SER A 69 -9.33 -15.53 0.84
N GLU A 70 -9.53 -15.66 2.14
CA GLU A 70 -10.48 -16.58 2.78
C GLU A 70 -11.92 -16.05 2.82
N LEU A 71 -12.12 -14.72 2.75
CA LEU A 71 -13.45 -14.09 2.87
C LEU A 71 -14.36 -14.24 1.64
N LYS A 72 -13.80 -14.63 0.48
CA LYS A 72 -14.59 -14.88 -0.73
C LYS A 72 -15.42 -16.17 -0.68
N ASN A 73 -15.14 -17.07 0.26
CA ASN A 73 -15.84 -18.35 0.40
C ASN A 73 -17.05 -18.29 1.36
N TYR A 74 -17.33 -17.13 1.95
CA TYR A 74 -18.41 -16.94 2.93
C TYR A 74 -19.44 -15.87 2.50
N LEU A 75 -19.37 -15.38 1.25
CA LEU A 75 -20.34 -14.47 0.62
C LEU A 75 -20.77 -15.00 -0.74
#